data_AF-X0TTK8-F1
#
_entry.id   AF-X0TTK8-F1
#
_cell.length_a   1.000
_cell.length_b   1.000
_cell.length_c   1.000
_cell.angle_alpha   90.00
_cell.angle_beta   90.00
_cell.angle_gamma   90.00
#
_symmetry.space_group_name_H-M   'P 1'
#
loop_
_entity.id
_entity.type
_entity.pdbx_description
1 polymer ?
#
loop_
_entity_poly.entity_id
_entity_poly.type
_entity_poly.pdbx_seq_one_letter_code
_entity_poly.pdbx_strand_id
1 'polypeptide(L)'
;MKPGKLYIKISLSFLAVLFITLIVIFALFLVSPGKHFTTRLEEHTKTKALIVKEVVEDKIRSAPTTDLSKNEQLGDFILIFGEILGAKVWLQSPDGTVPLKSFAGEIPPTVEKLKKRRSRDYGSFKLHHGRHSGFYAVIPIALPEGEKGSIHILFGRQEP
;
A
#
# COMPACT_ATOMS: atom_id res chain seq x y z
N MET A 1 -51.37 -16.83 36.92
CA MET A 1 -50.02 -16.73 36.34
C MET A 1 -50.12 -15.97 35.02
N LYS A 2 -49.43 -14.82 34.86
CA LYS A 2 -49.61 -13.95 33.68
C LYS A 2 -48.79 -14.49 32.50
N PRO A 3 -49.40 -14.84 31.35
CA PRO A 3 -48.72 -15.48 30.22
C PRO A 3 -47.55 -14.64 29.66
N GLY A 4 -47.62 -13.31 29.77
CA GLY A 4 -46.56 -12.40 29.32
C GLY A 4 -45.18 -12.62 29.97
N LYS A 5 -45.11 -13.10 31.22
CA LYS A 5 -43.82 -13.39 31.87
C LYS A 5 -43.09 -14.57 31.23
N LEU A 6 -43.84 -15.53 30.65
CA LEU A 6 -43.25 -16.68 29.98
C LEU A 6 -42.67 -16.26 28.62
N TYR A 7 -43.42 -15.47 27.84
CA TYR A 7 -42.96 -14.95 26.55
C TYR A 7 -41.72 -14.06 26.67
N ILE A 8 -41.66 -13.17 27.66
CA ILE A 8 -40.48 -12.33 27.90
C ILE A 8 -39.25 -13.18 28.22
N LYS A 9 -39.40 -14.24 29.02
CA LYS A 9 -38.29 -15.13 29.40
C LYS A 9 -37.76 -15.91 28.19
N ILE A 10 -38.65 -16.38 27.32
CA ILE A 10 -38.29 -17.08 26.07
C ILE A 10 -37.59 -16.11 25.11
N SER A 11 -38.16 -14.90 24.90
CA SER A 11 -37.57 -13.88 24.04
C SER A 11 -36.17 -13.46 24.50
N LEU A 12 -35.96 -13.32 25.82
CA LEU A 12 -34.66 -12.92 26.36
C LEU A 12 -33.63 -14.04 26.22
N SER A 13 -34.03 -15.30 26.40
CA SER A 13 -33.18 -16.46 26.15
C SER A 13 -32.77 -16.56 24.68
N PHE A 14 -33.71 -16.30 23.77
CA PHE A 14 -33.42 -16.28 22.33
C PHE A 14 -32.45 -15.15 21.97
N LEU A 15 -32.67 -13.95 22.52
CA LEU A 15 -31.81 -12.80 22.29
C LEU A 15 -30.38 -13.04 22.84
N ALA A 16 -30.26 -13.69 23.99
CA ALA A 16 -28.97 -14.06 24.56
C ALA A 16 -28.21 -15.04 23.67
N VAL A 17 -28.87 -16.08 23.17
CA VAL A 17 -28.25 -17.05 22.24
C VAL A 17 -27.87 -16.38 20.92
N LEU A 18 -28.71 -15.48 20.41
CA LEU A 18 -28.40 -14.69 19.22
C LEU A 18 -27.15 -13.82 19.44
N PHE A 19 -27.04 -13.15 20.58
CA PHE A 19 -25.90 -12.29 20.88
C PHE A 19 -24.60 -13.10 21.03
N ILE A 20 -24.67 -14.26 21.71
CA ILE A 20 -23.52 -15.17 21.86
C ILE A 20 -23.06 -15.67 20.50
N THR A 21 -23.99 -16.15 19.66
CA THR A 21 -23.64 -16.64 18.31
C THR A 21 -23.07 -15.52 17.44
N LEU A 22 -23.59 -14.29 17.53
CA LEU A 22 -23.03 -13.12 16.86
C LEU A 22 -21.58 -12.85 17.31
N ILE A 23 -21.31 -12.84 18.61
CA ILE A 23 -19.94 -12.66 19.15
C ILE A 23 -19.01 -13.76 18.64
N VAL A 24 -19.45 -15.02 18.64
CA VAL A 24 -18.64 -16.15 18.16
C VAL A 24 -18.32 -15.99 16.68
N ILE A 25 -19.31 -15.61 15.86
CA ILE A 25 -19.10 -15.32 14.44
C ILE A 25 -18.09 -14.18 14.29
N PHE A 26 -18.30 -13.04 14.96
CA PHE A 26 -17.36 -11.92 14.90
C PHE A 26 -15.95 -12.29 15.37
N ALA A 27 -15.81 -13.07 16.43
CA ALA A 27 -14.51 -13.53 16.93
C ALA A 27 -13.81 -14.44 15.92
N LEU A 28 -14.53 -15.38 15.31
CA LEU A 28 -14.00 -16.23 14.24
C LEU A 28 -13.58 -15.39 13.02
N PHE A 29 -14.38 -14.39 12.66
CA PHE A 29 -14.06 -13.42 11.61
C PHE A 29 -12.98 -12.39 12.00
N LEU A 30 -12.59 -12.28 13.27
CA LEU A 30 -11.44 -11.45 13.67
C LEU A 30 -10.14 -12.26 13.67
N VAL A 31 -10.21 -13.52 14.10
CA VAL A 31 -9.05 -14.41 14.21
C VAL A 31 -8.66 -15.00 12.84
N SER A 32 -9.63 -15.34 11.99
CA SER A 32 -9.38 -16.04 10.71
C SER A 32 -8.81 -15.15 9.58
N PRO A 33 -9.38 -13.98 9.24
CA PRO A 33 -8.92 -13.22 8.09
C PRO A 33 -7.66 -12.39 8.37
N GLY A 34 -7.31 -12.12 9.64
CA GLY A 34 -6.18 -11.25 9.98
C GLY A 34 -4.81 -11.80 9.57
N LYS A 35 -4.64 -13.12 9.53
CA LYS A 35 -3.37 -13.74 9.11
C LYS A 35 -3.36 -14.12 7.63
N HIS A 36 -4.37 -14.86 7.15
CA HIS A 36 -4.36 -15.40 5.79
C HIS A 36 -4.59 -14.37 4.68
N PHE A 37 -5.36 -13.30 4.90
CA PHE A 37 -5.47 -12.22 3.91
C PHE A 37 -4.16 -11.45 3.78
N THR A 38 -3.45 -11.22 4.90
CA THR A 38 -2.21 -10.44 4.84
C THR A 38 -1.11 -11.16 4.06
N THR A 39 -0.98 -12.48 4.18
CA THR A 39 0.03 -13.25 3.44
C THR A 39 -0.30 -13.40 1.95
N ARG A 40 -1.57 -13.60 1.59
CA ARG A 40 -1.98 -13.66 0.17
C ARG A 40 -1.85 -12.30 -0.53
N LEU A 41 -2.23 -11.22 0.16
CA LEU A 41 -2.02 -9.86 -0.34
C LEU A 41 -0.52 -9.55 -0.46
N GLU A 42 0.29 -10.01 0.49
CA GLU A 42 1.74 -9.87 0.50
C GLU A 42 2.39 -10.57 -0.71
N GLU A 43 2.00 -11.80 -1.05
CA GLU A 43 2.51 -12.50 -2.25
C GLU A 43 2.12 -11.78 -3.55
N HIS A 44 0.84 -11.43 -3.72
CA HIS A 44 0.41 -10.72 -4.94
C HIS A 44 1.01 -9.32 -5.04
N THR A 45 1.18 -8.61 -3.92
CA THR A 45 1.80 -7.27 -3.91
C THR A 45 3.31 -7.37 -4.15
N LYS A 46 3.97 -8.42 -3.64
CA LYS A 46 5.39 -8.71 -3.91
C LYS A 46 5.65 -8.98 -5.39
N THR A 47 4.83 -9.80 -6.05
CA THR A 47 4.98 -10.04 -7.48
C THR A 47 4.79 -8.76 -8.28
N LYS A 48 3.78 -7.95 -7.96
CA LYS A 48 3.57 -6.66 -8.64
C LYS A 48 4.72 -5.69 -8.41
N ALA A 49 5.24 -5.59 -7.18
CA ALA A 49 6.39 -4.74 -6.88
C ALA A 49 7.67 -5.19 -7.61
N LEU A 50 7.90 -6.50 -7.72
CA LEU A 50 9.01 -7.06 -8.48
C LEU A 50 8.90 -6.77 -9.97
N ILE A 51 7.71 -6.90 -10.56
CA ILE A 51 7.49 -6.56 -11.98
C ILE A 51 7.79 -5.07 -12.22
N VAL A 52 7.31 -4.18 -11.36
CA VAL A 52 7.55 -2.74 -11.49
C VAL A 52 9.04 -2.44 -11.36
N LYS A 53 9.70 -3.04 -10.37
CA LYS A 53 11.15 -2.94 -10.20
C LYS A 53 11.87 -3.38 -11.47
N GLU A 54 11.54 -4.55 -12.01
CA GLU A 54 12.20 -5.09 -13.21
C GLU A 54 11.98 -4.20 -14.43
N VAL A 55 10.75 -3.70 -14.65
CA VAL A 55 10.44 -2.81 -15.78
C VAL A 55 11.18 -1.48 -15.67
N VAL A 56 11.32 -0.93 -14.46
CA VAL A 56 12.09 0.31 -14.24
C VAL A 56 13.57 0.06 -14.43
N GLU A 57 14.12 -1.00 -13.87
CA GLU A 57 15.54 -1.35 -14.06
C GLU A 57 15.87 -1.67 -15.53
N ASP A 58 14.97 -2.36 -16.23
CA ASP A 58 15.09 -2.64 -17.67
C ASP A 58 15.10 -1.35 -18.49
N LYS A 59 14.17 -0.42 -18.22
CA LYS A 59 14.15 0.91 -18.88
C LYS A 59 15.39 1.76 -18.59
N ILE A 60 15.96 1.62 -17.40
CA ILE A 60 17.23 2.28 -17.03
C ILE A 60 18.39 1.64 -17.80
N ARG A 61 18.42 0.31 -17.93
CA ARG A 61 19.45 -0.43 -18.69
C ARG A 61 19.34 -0.23 -20.20
N SER A 62 18.13 -0.09 -20.74
CA SER A 62 17.88 0.07 -22.17
C SER A 62 18.26 1.47 -22.69
N ALA A 63 18.24 2.48 -21.80
CA ALA A 63 18.65 3.85 -22.10
C ALA A 63 19.50 4.44 -20.95
N PRO A 64 20.75 3.95 -20.76
CA PRO A 64 21.61 4.39 -19.68
C PRO A 64 21.99 5.85 -19.91
N THR A 65 21.35 6.75 -19.16
CA THR A 65 21.60 8.19 -19.21
C THR A 65 22.17 8.59 -17.87
N THR A 66 23.23 9.42 -17.87
CA THR A 66 23.86 9.96 -16.65
C THR A 66 22.86 10.78 -15.81
N ASP A 67 21.83 11.32 -16.46
CA ASP A 67 20.75 12.07 -15.83
C ASP A 67 19.39 11.39 -16.10
N LEU A 68 18.82 10.78 -15.06
CA LEU A 68 17.54 10.08 -15.11
C LEU A 68 16.38 11.00 -15.53
N SER A 69 16.49 12.32 -15.28
CA SER A 69 15.45 13.27 -15.69
C SER A 69 15.36 13.44 -17.21
N LYS A 70 16.42 13.09 -17.95
CA LYS A 70 16.47 13.14 -19.41
C LYS A 70 16.01 11.84 -20.09
N ASN A 71 15.71 10.80 -19.31
CA ASN A 71 15.19 9.55 -19.86
C ASN A 71 13.68 9.66 -20.09
N GLU A 72 13.29 10.09 -21.29
CA GLU A 72 11.87 10.26 -21.69
C GLU A 72 11.06 8.97 -21.50
N GLN A 73 11.62 7.81 -21.87
CA GLN A 73 10.93 6.52 -21.74
C GLN A 73 10.63 6.12 -20.29
N LEU A 74 11.49 6.55 -19.36
CA LEU A 74 11.29 6.34 -17.93
C LEU A 74 10.31 7.36 -17.35
N GLY A 75 10.38 8.61 -17.80
CA GLY A 75 9.42 9.67 -17.44
C GLY A 75 7.99 9.30 -17.84
N ASP A 76 7.79 8.92 -19.10
CA ASP A 76 6.49 8.49 -19.63
C ASP A 76 5.94 7.29 -18.86
N PHE A 77 6.80 6.31 -18.56
CA PHE A 77 6.41 5.16 -17.77
C PHE A 77 5.94 5.58 -16.36
N ILE A 78 6.69 6.43 -15.66
CA ILE A 78 6.32 6.88 -14.31
C ILE A 78 4.99 7.63 -14.34
N LEU A 79 4.76 8.46 -15.36
CA LEU A 79 3.52 9.21 -15.53
C LEU A 79 2.32 8.29 -15.77
N ILE A 80 2.40 7.42 -16.79
CA ILE A 80 1.35 6.44 -17.11
C ILE A 80 1.10 5.50 -15.93
N PHE A 81 2.16 5.07 -15.25
CA PHE A 81 2.05 4.17 -14.11
C PHE A 81 1.34 4.84 -12.92
N GLY A 82 1.61 6.13 -12.67
CA GLY A 82 0.87 6.93 -11.69
C GLY A 82 -0.61 7.04 -12.02
N GLU A 83 -0.95 7.28 -13.29
CA GLU A 83 -2.34 7.35 -13.78
C GLU A 83 -3.08 6.01 -13.63
N ILE A 84 -2.48 4.92 -14.08
CA ILE A 84 -3.06 3.56 -13.98
C ILE A 84 -3.34 3.18 -12.53
N LEU A 85 -2.42 3.53 -11.62
CA LEU A 85 -2.58 3.25 -10.21
C LEU A 85 -3.50 4.22 -9.47
N GLY A 86 -3.85 5.36 -10.08
CA GLY A 86 -4.46 6.49 -9.38
C GLY A 86 -3.62 6.96 -8.19
N ALA A 87 -2.29 6.89 -8.30
CA ALA A 87 -1.35 7.10 -7.21
C ALA A 87 -0.27 8.11 -7.59
N LYS A 88 0.28 8.80 -6.58
CA LYS A 88 1.43 9.68 -6.77
C LYS A 88 2.70 8.83 -6.74
N VAL A 89 3.34 8.68 -7.89
CA VAL A 89 4.59 7.93 -8.09
C VAL A 89 5.75 8.88 -8.34
N TRP A 90 6.90 8.64 -7.70
CA TRP A 90 8.14 9.36 -7.99
C TRP A 90 9.37 8.47 -7.80
N LEU A 91 10.46 8.84 -8.45
CA LEU A 91 11.77 8.22 -8.32
C LEU A 91 12.64 9.05 -7.39
N GLN A 92 13.35 8.41 -6.47
CA GLN A 92 14.30 9.07 -5.59
C GLN A 92 15.69 8.46 -5.79
N SER A 93 16.68 9.31 -6.06
CA SER A 93 18.09 8.94 -6.16
C SER A 93 18.71 8.79 -4.75
N PRO A 94 19.91 8.21 -4.62
CA PRO A 94 20.58 8.02 -3.33
C PRO A 94 20.79 9.34 -2.59
N ASP A 95 21.06 10.40 -3.35
CA ASP A 95 21.28 11.77 -2.84
C ASP A 95 20.00 12.47 -2.35
N GLY A 96 18.84 11.79 -2.46
CA GLY A 96 17.54 12.34 -2.08
C GLY A 96 16.91 13.24 -3.14
N THR A 97 17.57 13.42 -4.28
CA THR A 97 16.99 14.13 -5.44
C THR A 97 15.86 13.31 -6.05
N VAL A 98 14.86 14.00 -6.61
CA VAL A 98 13.69 13.39 -7.26
C VAL A 98 13.72 13.73 -8.74
N PRO A 99 14.43 12.93 -9.56
CA PRO A 99 14.59 13.23 -10.99
C PRO A 99 13.27 13.12 -11.77
N LEU A 100 12.33 12.28 -11.33
CA LEU A 100 11.08 12.02 -12.03
C LEU A 100 9.91 11.85 -11.07
N LYS A 101 8.74 12.39 -11.45
CA LYS A 101 7.48 12.29 -10.72
C LYS A 101 6.29 12.31 -11.67
N SER A 102 5.22 11.62 -11.29
CA SER A 102 3.96 11.52 -12.05
C SER A 102 2.96 12.65 -11.76
N PHE A 103 3.30 13.59 -10.88
CA PHE A 103 2.38 14.63 -10.41
C PHE A 103 3.06 16.00 -10.38
N ALA A 104 2.26 17.04 -10.59
CA ALA A 104 2.70 18.43 -10.42
C ALA A 104 2.79 18.81 -8.92
N GLY A 105 3.73 19.69 -8.59
CA GLY A 105 3.93 20.20 -7.22
C GLY A 105 4.90 19.39 -6.37
N GLU A 106 4.92 19.69 -5.06
CA GLU A 106 5.86 19.09 -4.10
C GLU A 106 5.37 17.73 -3.58
N ILE A 107 6.30 16.92 -3.05
CA ILE A 107 5.98 15.64 -2.42
C ILE A 107 5.09 15.91 -1.20
N PRO A 108 3.92 15.25 -1.08
CA PRO A 108 3.00 15.53 0.02
C PRO A 108 3.64 15.31 1.40
N PRO A 109 3.44 16.23 2.37
CA PRO A 109 4.03 16.12 3.71
C PRO A 109 3.50 14.92 4.50
N THR A 110 2.39 14.32 4.03
CA THR A 110 1.84 13.06 4.54
C THR A 110 2.87 11.92 4.47
N VAL A 111 3.78 11.92 3.49
CA VAL A 111 4.85 10.92 3.36
C VAL A 111 5.76 10.89 4.58
N GLU A 112 6.17 12.05 5.09
CA GLU A 112 7.02 12.14 6.28
C GLU A 112 6.31 11.63 7.54
N LYS A 113 5.01 11.90 7.65
CA LYS A 113 4.18 11.35 8.73
C LYS A 113 4.06 9.82 8.65
N LEU A 114 3.98 9.26 7.44
CA LEU A 114 3.92 7.82 7.20
C LEU A 114 5.26 7.12 7.44
N LYS A 115 6.39 7.74 7.06
CA LYS A 115 7.74 7.23 7.35
C LYS A 115 8.01 7.08 8.84
N LYS A 116 7.51 8.02 9.66
CA LYS A 116 7.63 7.98 11.13
C LYS A 116 6.77 6.91 11.82
N ARG A 117 5.81 6.31 11.11
CA ARG A 117 4.93 5.25 11.63
C ARG A 117 5.49 3.86 11.35
N ARG A 118 4.88 2.87 11.99
CA ARG A 118 5.24 1.45 11.85
C ARG A 118 5.21 1.04 10.37
N SER A 119 6.36 0.68 9.83
CA SER A 119 6.50 0.11 8.48
C SER A 119 6.47 -1.42 8.56
N ARG A 120 5.96 -2.05 7.51
CA ARG A 120 6.13 -3.48 7.29
C ARG A 120 7.15 -3.69 6.17
N ASP A 121 8.21 -4.42 6.48
CA ASP A 121 9.25 -4.77 5.51
C ASP A 121 8.90 -6.12 4.88
N TYR A 122 8.82 -6.14 3.55
CA TYR A 122 8.50 -7.30 2.74
C TYR A 122 9.72 -7.80 1.95
N GLY A 123 10.92 -7.30 2.27
CA GLY A 123 12.21 -7.58 1.62
C GLY A 123 12.36 -6.89 0.26
N SER A 124 11.37 -7.08 -0.62
CA SER A 124 11.32 -6.48 -1.96
C SER A 124 10.75 -5.05 -1.99
N PHE A 125 10.03 -4.65 -0.93
CA PHE A 125 9.50 -3.30 -0.74
C PHE A 125 9.19 -3.06 0.74
N LYS A 126 9.11 -1.79 1.14
CA LYS A 126 8.60 -1.36 2.45
C LYS A 126 7.24 -0.72 2.28
N LEU A 127 6.29 -1.10 3.12
CA LEU A 127 4.95 -0.51 3.14
C LEU A 127 4.71 0.22 4.45
N HIS A 128 4.32 1.48 4.34
CA HIS A 128 3.86 2.30 5.44
C HIS A 128 2.35 2.49 5.31
N HIS A 129 1.63 2.26 6.40
CA HIS A 129 0.17 2.42 6.43
C HIS A 129 -0.25 3.33 7.59
N GLY A 130 -1.17 4.26 7.31
CA GLY A 130 -1.81 5.09 8.31
C GLY A 130 -3.32 5.06 8.17
N ARG A 131 -4.04 4.86 9.28
CA ARG A 131 -5.51 4.77 9.35
C ARG A 131 -6.27 5.90 8.62
N HIS A 132 -5.68 7.09 8.53
CA HIS A 132 -6.26 8.26 7.85
C HIS A 132 -5.36 8.85 6.76
N SER A 133 -4.20 8.25 6.50
CA SER A 133 -3.12 8.85 5.71
C SER A 133 -2.82 8.08 4.42
N GLY A 134 -3.54 6.98 4.18
CA GLY A 134 -3.38 6.14 2.99
C GLY A 134 -2.28 5.09 3.14
N PHE A 135 -1.83 4.57 1.99
CA PHE A 135 -0.74 3.60 1.88
C PHE A 135 0.43 4.23 1.14
N TYR A 136 1.64 3.96 1.62
CA TYR A 136 2.87 4.46 1.02
C TYR A 136 3.87 3.32 0.89
N ALA A 137 4.25 3.00 -0.35
CA ALA A 137 5.19 1.94 -0.67
C ALA A 137 6.53 2.53 -1.14
N VAL A 138 7.61 1.87 -0.75
CA VAL A 138 8.98 2.18 -1.16
C VAL A 138 9.61 0.91 -1.72
N ILE A 139 9.96 0.94 -3.01
CA ILE A 139 10.55 -0.19 -3.74
C ILE A 139 12.01 0.18 -4.04
N PRO A 140 13.01 -0.51 -3.48
CA PRO A 140 14.40 -0.29 -3.82
C PRO A 140 14.70 -0.75 -5.25
N ILE A 141 15.43 0.07 -6.01
CA ILE A 141 15.86 -0.22 -7.38
C ILE A 141 17.37 -0.04 -7.52
N ALA A 142 17.97 -0.75 -8.46
CA ALA A 142 19.32 -0.49 -8.92
C ALA A 142 19.32 0.63 -9.97
N LEU A 143 20.16 1.63 -9.77
CA LEU A 143 20.44 2.70 -10.71
C LEU A 143 21.73 2.39 -11.50
N PRO A 144 22.05 3.18 -12.54
CA PRO A 144 23.35 3.07 -13.22
C PRO A 144 24.51 3.15 -12.21
N GLU A 145 25.64 2.54 -12.54
CA GLU A 145 26.84 2.47 -11.69
C GLU A 145 26.69 1.69 -10.36
N GLY A 146 25.58 0.96 -10.17
CA GLY A 146 25.36 0.14 -8.98
C GLY A 146 24.83 0.92 -7.78
N GLU A 147 24.44 2.17 -7.98
CA GLU A 147 23.77 3.00 -6.99
C GLU A 147 22.37 2.44 -6.64
N LYS A 148 21.89 2.75 -5.43
CA LYS A 148 20.58 2.29 -4.95
C LYS A 148 19.60 3.44 -4.89
N GLY A 149 18.67 3.47 -5.83
CA GLY A 149 17.53 4.37 -5.81
C GLY A 149 16.30 3.72 -5.17
N SER A 150 15.22 4.47 -5.15
CA SER A 150 13.92 3.92 -4.78
C SER A 150 12.78 4.52 -5.58
N ILE A 151 11.81 3.67 -5.94
CA ILE A 151 10.50 4.11 -6.41
C ILE A 151 9.60 4.27 -5.21
N HIS A 152 8.90 5.39 -5.18
CA HIS A 152 7.98 5.75 -4.13
C HIS A 152 6.58 5.84 -4.71
N ILE A 153 5.62 5.22 -4.02
CA ILE A 153 4.23 5.17 -4.46
C ILE A 153 3.35 5.57 -3.28
N LEU A 154 2.63 6.68 -3.41
CA LEU A 154 1.66 7.14 -2.43
C LEU A 154 0.25 6.92 -2.99
N PHE A 155 -0.46 5.97 -2.38
CA PHE A 155 -1.88 5.73 -2.59
C PHE A 155 -2.67 6.68 -1.69
N GLY A 156 -3.02 7.83 -2.23
CA GLY A 156 -3.88 8.82 -1.59
C GLY A 156 -5.33 8.66 -2.04
N ARG A 157 -6.26 9.19 -1.25
CA ARG A 157 -7.57 9.57 -1.78
C ARG A 157 -7.30 10.68 -2.80
N GLN A 158 -7.75 10.54 -4.05
CA GLN A 158 -7.83 11.69 -4.95
C GLN A 158 -8.61 12.77 -4.19
N GLU A 159 -7.97 13.92 -3.92
CA GLU A 159 -8.74 15.09 -3.51
C GLU A 159 -9.68 15.43 -4.68
N PRO A 160 -10.98 15.67 -4.42
CA PRO A 160 -11.95 15.99 -5.46
C PRO A 160 -11.60 17.28 -6.20
#